data_AF-A0A521JWI0-F1
#
_entry.id   AF-A0A521JWI0-F1
#
_cell.length_a   1.000
_cell.length_b   1.000
_cell.length_c   1.000
_cell.angle_alpha   90.00
_cell.angle_beta   90.00
_cell.angle_gamma   90.00
#
_symmetry.space_group_name_H-M   'P 1'
#
loop_
_entity.id
_entity.type
_entity.pdbx_description
1 polymer ?
#
loop_
_entity_poly.entity_id
_entity_poly.type
_entity_poly.pdbx_seq_one_letter_code
_entity_poly.pdbx_strand_id
1 'polypeptide(L)'
;MARLGRAGEKMAFLNILIVLFLGSEAPTLFAQVVGDEAEMQRLQNRAEEAIANGDADGAALHSGKAALMAGQLAKRNQADSAFGRFYRGAEALFRSQEHGYRALALYQRAGGQPPASSGVCSTMQLAGQSINQAMDLLELERPGSSALDQRHAAESKNLLSQAQGWVKTIEEMEDDFQCQ
;
A
#
# COMPACT_ATOMS: atom_id res chain seq x y z
N MET A 1 69.23 -37.31 -47.25
CA MET A 1 70.11 -36.95 -46.11
C MET A 1 69.41 -35.83 -45.35
N ALA A 2 68.59 -36.07 -44.34
CA ALA A 2 68.84 -36.52 -42.96
C ALA A 2 69.52 -35.48 -42.03
N ARG A 3 68.70 -34.96 -41.08
CA ARG A 3 68.99 -34.39 -39.73
C ARG A 3 69.72 -33.03 -39.67
N LEU A 4 69.54 -32.10 -38.71
CA LEU A 4 68.91 -32.01 -37.38
C LEU A 4 68.38 -30.55 -37.23
N GLY A 5 67.32 -30.28 -36.48
CA GLY A 5 67.53 -29.77 -35.12
C GLY A 5 66.25 -29.15 -34.53
N ARG A 6 66.06 -29.45 -33.24
CA ARG A 6 64.88 -29.27 -32.39
C ARG A 6 65.08 -28.04 -31.50
N ALA A 7 63.97 -27.39 -31.11
CA ALA A 7 63.64 -26.91 -29.76
C ALA A 7 63.21 -25.43 -29.65
N GLY A 8 62.13 -25.22 -28.86
CA GLY A 8 61.64 -23.92 -28.37
C GLY A 8 60.63 -23.30 -29.34
N GLU A 9 59.46 -22.80 -28.95
CA GLU A 9 59.06 -22.28 -27.66
C GLU A 9 57.53 -22.18 -27.57
N LYS A 10 56.99 -22.76 -26.50
CA LYS A 10 55.92 -22.28 -25.62
C LYS A 10 54.72 -21.50 -26.20
N MET A 11 53.56 -22.07 -25.85
CA MET A 11 52.37 -21.40 -25.30
C MET A 11 51.43 -20.67 -26.26
N ALA A 12 50.42 -21.45 -26.67
CA ALA A 12 49.00 -21.15 -26.59
C ALA A 12 48.62 -19.77 -26.04
N PHE A 13 48.03 -18.94 -26.90
CA PHE A 13 47.07 -17.91 -26.50
C PHE A 13 45.81 -18.04 -27.37
N LEU A 14 44.96 -18.96 -26.94
CA LEU A 14 43.56 -19.04 -27.32
C LEU A 14 42.84 -17.87 -26.61
N ASN A 15 42.69 -16.75 -27.29
CA ASN A 15 41.96 -15.59 -26.77
C ASN A 15 40.45 -15.90 -26.79
N ILE A 16 39.99 -16.52 -25.71
CA ILE A 16 38.58 -16.67 -25.35
C ILE A 16 38.08 -15.29 -24.93
N LEU A 17 37.31 -14.65 -25.80
CA LEU A 17 36.59 -13.42 -25.50
C LEU A 17 35.28 -13.77 -24.78
N ILE A 18 35.37 -14.15 -23.50
CA ILE A 18 34.21 -14.18 -22.60
C ILE A 18 34.15 -12.82 -21.92
N VAL A 19 33.28 -11.96 -22.43
CA VAL A 19 32.88 -10.74 -21.74
C VAL A 19 32.15 -11.14 -20.47
N LEU A 20 32.82 -10.96 -19.34
CA LEU A 20 32.29 -11.03 -17.99
C LEU A 20 31.16 -10.00 -17.86
N PHE A 21 29.91 -10.44 -17.97
CA PHE A 21 28.77 -9.74 -17.38
C PHE A 21 28.86 -9.93 -15.86
N LEU A 22 29.68 -9.12 -15.20
CA LEU A 22 29.69 -9.02 -13.74
C LEU A 22 28.91 -7.77 -13.32
N GLY A 23 27.71 -8.01 -12.82
CA GLY A 23 27.15 -7.35 -11.64
C GLY A 23 26.79 -5.87 -11.76
N SER A 24 25.53 -5.60 -12.11
CA SER A 24 24.83 -4.41 -11.63
C SER A 24 23.43 -4.81 -11.17
N GLU A 25 23.37 -5.51 -10.03
CA GLU A 25 22.11 -5.77 -9.32
C GLU A 25 22.02 -4.82 -8.12
N ALA A 26 21.61 -3.56 -8.35
CA ALA A 26 21.30 -2.62 -7.27
C ALA A 26 20.30 -1.48 -7.54
N PRO A 27 19.69 -1.26 -8.73
CA PRO A 27 18.66 -0.21 -8.86
C PRO A 27 17.20 -0.72 -8.86
N THR A 28 16.94 -2.03 -8.93
CA THR A 28 15.57 -2.56 -9.10
C THR A 28 14.71 -2.44 -7.85
N LEU A 29 15.26 -2.67 -6.66
CA LEU A 29 14.50 -2.70 -5.41
C LEU A 29 13.97 -1.31 -5.00
N PHE A 30 14.79 -0.27 -5.10
CA PHE A 30 14.36 1.11 -4.79
C PHE A 30 13.33 1.63 -5.78
N ALA A 31 13.52 1.35 -7.09
CA ALA A 31 12.55 1.74 -8.11
C ALA A 31 11.19 1.05 -7.92
N GLN A 32 11.19 -0.22 -7.50
CA GLN A 32 9.97 -0.96 -7.24
C GLN A 32 9.20 -0.41 -6.02
N VAL A 33 9.87 -0.06 -4.92
CA VAL A 33 9.21 0.52 -3.73
C VAL A 33 8.58 1.88 -4.05
N VAL A 34 9.30 2.75 -4.78
CA VAL A 34 8.76 4.05 -5.22
C VAL A 34 7.56 3.87 -6.14
N GLY A 35 7.59 2.86 -7.02
CA GLY A 35 6.46 2.53 -7.89
C GLY A 35 5.24 2.04 -7.12
N ASP A 36 5.43 1.21 -6.10
CA ASP A 36 4.35 0.65 -5.30
C ASP A 36 3.70 1.71 -4.38
N GLU A 37 4.47 2.63 -3.83
CA GLU A 37 3.93 3.79 -3.08
C GLU A 37 3.12 4.72 -3.99
N ALA A 38 3.63 5.01 -5.20
CA ALA A 38 2.89 5.82 -6.17
C ALA A 38 1.60 5.14 -6.63
N GLU A 39 1.62 3.82 -6.84
CA GLU A 39 0.43 3.05 -7.20
C GLU A 39 -0.59 3.03 -6.06
N MET A 40 -0.15 2.92 -4.80
CA MET A 40 -1.03 3.04 -3.63
C MET A 40 -1.78 4.37 -3.62
N GLN A 41 -1.06 5.49 -3.77
CA GLN A 41 -1.67 6.83 -3.84
C GLN A 41 -2.60 6.97 -5.06
N ARG A 42 -2.22 6.42 -6.21
CA ARG A 42 -3.07 6.42 -7.40
C ARG A 42 -4.36 5.63 -7.20
N LEU A 43 -4.33 4.55 -6.42
CA LEU A 43 -5.52 3.76 -6.09
C LEU A 43 -6.42 4.52 -5.10
N GLN A 44 -5.83 5.20 -4.13
CA GLN A 44 -6.59 6.09 -3.24
C GLN A 44 -7.33 7.17 -4.02
N ASN A 45 -6.65 7.90 -4.90
CA ASN A 45 -7.28 8.95 -5.72
C ASN A 45 -8.42 8.39 -6.57
N ARG A 46 -8.27 7.17 -7.12
CA ARG A 46 -9.37 6.51 -7.85
C ARG A 46 -10.56 6.14 -6.95
N ALA A 47 -10.33 5.83 -5.69
CA ALA A 47 -11.42 5.58 -4.76
C ALA A 47 -12.20 6.88 -4.49
N GLU A 48 -11.49 7.99 -4.29
CA GLU A 48 -12.06 9.33 -4.10
C GLU A 48 -12.83 9.80 -5.35
N GLU A 49 -12.27 9.60 -6.54
CA GLU A 49 -12.94 9.89 -7.81
C GLU A 49 -14.19 9.02 -8.00
N ALA A 50 -14.14 7.73 -7.65
CA ALA A 50 -15.28 6.84 -7.77
C ALA A 50 -16.42 7.27 -6.85
N ILE A 51 -16.14 7.55 -5.58
CA ILE A 51 -17.20 8.01 -4.66
C ILE A 51 -17.74 9.39 -5.04
N ALA A 52 -16.91 10.30 -5.54
CA ALA A 52 -17.35 11.60 -6.04
C ALA A 52 -18.32 11.47 -7.24
N ASN A 53 -18.19 10.40 -8.02
CA ASN A 53 -19.09 10.05 -9.11
C ASN A 53 -20.30 9.18 -8.66
N GLY A 54 -20.47 8.95 -7.35
CA GLY A 54 -21.55 8.13 -6.79
C GLY A 54 -21.34 6.62 -6.94
N ASP A 55 -20.15 6.17 -7.34
CA ASP A 55 -19.80 4.76 -7.50
C ASP A 55 -19.16 4.21 -6.21
N ALA A 56 -20.01 3.84 -5.25
CA ALA A 56 -19.57 3.28 -3.97
C ALA A 56 -18.90 1.89 -4.13
N ASP A 57 -19.34 1.06 -5.08
CA ASP A 57 -18.69 -0.24 -5.35
C ASP A 57 -17.27 -0.03 -5.93
N GLY A 58 -17.12 0.90 -6.87
CA GLY A 58 -15.83 1.29 -7.42
C GLY A 58 -14.89 1.88 -6.38
N ALA A 59 -15.41 2.74 -5.50
CA ALA A 59 -14.66 3.28 -4.38
C ALA A 59 -14.15 2.17 -3.44
N ALA A 60 -15.03 1.24 -3.06
CA ALA A 60 -14.66 0.09 -2.23
C ALA A 60 -13.57 -0.76 -2.89
N LEU A 61 -13.68 -1.03 -4.19
CA LEU A 61 -12.68 -1.79 -4.95
C LEU A 61 -11.32 -1.12 -4.93
N HIS A 62 -11.27 0.19 -5.16
CA HIS A 62 -10.02 0.95 -5.22
C HIS A 62 -9.37 1.12 -3.85
N SER A 63 -10.15 1.43 -2.79
CA SER A 63 -9.65 1.43 -1.41
C SER A 63 -9.12 0.06 -0.99
N GLY A 64 -9.83 -1.04 -1.32
CA GLY A 64 -9.36 -2.39 -1.01
C GLY A 64 -8.04 -2.75 -1.72
N LYS A 65 -7.84 -2.30 -2.96
CA LYS A 65 -6.55 -2.45 -3.67
C LYS A 65 -5.45 -1.61 -3.04
N ALA A 66 -5.75 -0.38 -2.63
CA ALA A 66 -4.80 0.47 -1.91
C ALA A 66 -4.38 -0.17 -0.59
N ALA A 67 -5.33 -0.75 0.16
CA ALA A 67 -5.06 -1.49 1.39
C ALA A 67 -4.11 -2.67 1.16
N LEU A 68 -4.33 -3.47 0.11
CA LEU A 68 -3.44 -4.57 -0.25
C LEU A 68 -2.03 -4.08 -0.60
N MET A 69 -1.91 -2.96 -1.31
CA MET A 69 -0.62 -2.36 -1.65
C MET A 69 0.11 -1.87 -0.39
N ALA A 70 -0.60 -1.17 0.50
CA ALA A 70 -0.07 -0.74 1.79
C ALA A 70 0.41 -1.93 2.63
N GLY A 71 -0.35 -3.02 2.71
CA GLY A 71 0.07 -4.24 3.42
C GLY A 71 1.31 -4.91 2.80
N GLN A 72 1.49 -4.83 1.47
CA GLN A 72 2.73 -5.29 0.82
C GLN A 72 3.92 -4.40 1.17
N LEU A 73 3.75 -3.08 1.14
CA LEU A 73 4.77 -2.12 1.55
C LEU A 73 5.15 -2.29 3.03
N ALA A 74 4.19 -2.56 3.91
CA ALA A 74 4.43 -2.85 5.32
C ALA A 74 5.31 -4.10 5.51
N LYS A 75 5.05 -5.17 4.76
CA LYS A 75 5.85 -6.41 4.82
C LYS A 75 7.28 -6.17 4.32
N ARG A 76 7.44 -5.41 3.24
CA ARG A 76 8.78 -5.08 2.70
C ARG A 76 9.59 -4.20 3.64
N ASN A 77 8.92 -3.33 4.39
CA ASN A 77 9.55 -2.44 5.38
C ASN A 77 9.48 -3.01 6.81
N GLN A 78 9.33 -4.32 7.00
CA GLN A 78 9.18 -4.90 8.34
C GLN A 78 10.41 -4.68 9.25
N ALA A 79 11.60 -4.60 8.66
CA ALA A 79 12.84 -4.31 9.37
C ALA A 79 12.90 -2.87 9.89
N ASP A 80 12.18 -1.95 9.24
CA ASP A 80 12.04 -0.58 9.69
C ASP A 80 10.72 -0.42 10.47
N SER A 81 10.83 -0.35 11.79
CA SER A 81 9.67 -0.31 12.67
C SER A 81 8.77 0.91 12.46
N ALA A 82 9.30 2.03 11.93
CA ALA A 82 8.54 3.23 11.67
C ALA A 82 7.79 3.11 10.33
N PHE A 83 8.49 2.84 9.24
CA PHE A 83 7.88 2.69 7.91
C PHE A 83 6.92 1.50 7.85
N GLY A 84 7.30 0.38 8.45
CA GLY A 84 6.42 -0.78 8.56
C GLY A 84 5.14 -0.47 9.35
N ARG A 85 5.20 0.41 10.36
CA ARG A 85 4.02 0.86 11.11
C ARG A 85 3.16 1.82 10.30
N PHE A 86 3.78 2.81 9.65
CA PHE A 86 3.13 3.76 8.76
C PHE A 86 2.27 3.02 7.72
N TYR A 87 2.85 2.06 7.00
CA TYR A 87 2.11 1.31 5.98
C TYR A 87 1.03 0.38 6.56
N ARG A 88 1.19 -0.15 7.78
CA ARG A 88 0.10 -0.86 8.47
C ARG A 88 -1.05 0.08 8.85
N GLY A 89 -0.73 1.31 9.26
CA GLY A 89 -1.73 2.35 9.52
C GLY A 89 -2.49 2.72 8.25
N ALA A 90 -1.78 2.91 7.14
CA ALA A 90 -2.38 3.13 5.82
C ALA A 90 -3.26 1.95 5.39
N GLU A 91 -2.80 0.71 5.57
CA GLU A 91 -3.59 -0.49 5.29
C GLU A 91 -4.90 -0.49 6.09
N ALA A 92 -4.83 -0.26 7.40
CA ALA A 92 -6.00 -0.23 8.28
C ALA A 92 -6.99 0.90 7.89
N LEU A 93 -6.49 2.08 7.55
CA LEU A 93 -7.31 3.19 7.04
C LEU A 93 -8.02 2.77 5.75
N PHE A 94 -7.30 2.27 4.76
CA PHE A 94 -7.90 1.91 3.47
C PHE A 94 -8.87 0.72 3.59
N ARG A 95 -8.66 -0.21 4.54
CA ARG A 95 -9.65 -1.25 4.89
C ARG A 95 -10.91 -0.64 5.47
N SER A 96 -10.78 0.34 6.36
CA SER A 96 -11.93 1.07 6.89
C SER A 96 -12.76 1.69 5.76
N GLN A 97 -12.10 2.37 4.83
CA GLN A 97 -12.76 2.98 3.67
C GLN A 97 -13.42 1.94 2.76
N GLU A 98 -12.73 0.83 2.46
CA GLU A 98 -13.29 -0.30 1.70
C GLU A 98 -14.59 -0.78 2.33
N HIS A 99 -14.59 -1.02 3.64
CA HIS A 99 -15.76 -1.51 4.37
C HIS A 99 -16.89 -0.47 4.38
N GLY A 100 -16.60 0.80 4.68
CA GLY A 100 -17.60 1.86 4.64
C GLY A 100 -18.26 2.00 3.26
N TYR A 101 -17.45 2.10 2.20
CA TYR A 101 -17.97 2.18 0.83
C TYR A 101 -18.76 0.93 0.42
N ARG A 102 -18.29 -0.27 0.81
CA ARG A 102 -19.03 -1.51 0.54
C ARG A 102 -20.37 -1.54 1.27
N ALA A 103 -20.42 -1.09 2.52
CA ALA A 103 -21.65 -0.98 3.28
C ALA A 103 -22.64 -0.01 2.62
N LEU A 104 -22.16 1.17 2.18
CA LEU A 104 -22.95 2.13 1.42
C LEU A 104 -23.52 1.53 0.13
N ALA A 105 -22.70 0.84 -0.66
CA ALA A 105 -23.15 0.20 -1.89
C ALA A 105 -24.20 -0.88 -1.63
N LEU A 106 -24.01 -1.70 -0.58
CA LEU A 106 -25.00 -2.70 -0.17
C LEU A 106 -26.31 -2.06 0.28
N TYR A 107 -26.24 -0.99 1.07
CA TYR A 107 -27.40 -0.25 1.54
C TYR A 107 -28.21 0.36 0.38
N GLN A 108 -27.52 1.00 -0.56
CA GLN A 108 -28.12 1.57 -1.77
C GLN A 108 -28.80 0.51 -2.64
N ARG A 109 -28.14 -0.65 -2.86
CA ARG A 109 -28.72 -1.78 -3.60
C ARG A 109 -29.97 -2.36 -2.92
N ALA A 110 -30.05 -2.27 -1.59
CA ALA A 110 -31.21 -2.70 -0.82
C ALA A 110 -32.36 -1.68 -0.80
N GLY A 111 -32.22 -0.54 -1.48
CA GLY A 111 -33.23 0.52 -1.56
C GLY A 111 -33.01 1.68 -0.59
N GLY A 112 -31.93 1.67 0.19
CA GLY A 112 -31.51 2.80 1.03
C GLY A 112 -32.52 3.19 2.11
N GLN A 113 -33.26 2.22 2.64
CA GLN A 113 -34.20 2.45 3.73
C GLN A 113 -33.66 1.86 5.04
N PRO A 114 -33.64 2.63 6.13
CA PRO A 114 -33.28 2.10 7.43
C PRO A 114 -34.48 1.37 8.08
N PRO A 115 -34.25 0.41 8.99
CA PRO A 115 -32.93 -0.09 9.39
C PRO A 115 -32.26 -0.91 8.29
N ALA A 116 -30.95 -0.76 8.17
CA ALA A 116 -30.17 -1.52 7.21
C ALA A 116 -30.15 -3.01 7.56
N SER A 117 -29.85 -3.85 6.56
CA SER A 117 -29.70 -5.29 6.79
C SER A 117 -28.53 -5.60 7.72
N SER A 118 -28.58 -6.76 8.39
CA SER A 118 -27.48 -7.24 9.23
C SER A 118 -26.13 -7.33 8.51
N GLY A 119 -26.13 -7.60 7.20
CA GLY A 119 -24.92 -7.62 6.37
C GLY A 119 -24.30 -6.23 6.20
N VAL A 120 -25.12 -5.18 6.05
CA VAL A 120 -24.65 -3.78 6.00
C VAL A 120 -24.03 -3.41 7.34
N CYS A 121 -24.73 -3.66 8.45
CA CYS A 121 -24.26 -3.29 9.78
C CYS A 121 -23.04 -4.08 10.24
N SER A 122 -22.95 -5.37 9.90
CA SER A 122 -21.72 -6.14 10.12
C SER A 122 -20.54 -5.59 9.31
N THR A 123 -20.79 -5.09 8.10
CA THR A 123 -19.74 -4.45 7.29
C THR A 123 -19.31 -3.11 7.90
N MET A 124 -20.25 -2.31 8.44
CA MET A 124 -19.92 -1.08 9.17
C MET A 124 -19.08 -1.36 10.42
N GLN A 125 -19.40 -2.41 11.17
CA GLN A 125 -18.59 -2.83 12.32
C GLN A 125 -17.13 -3.13 11.93
N LEU A 126 -16.90 -3.76 10.78
CA LEU A 126 -15.54 -3.98 10.26
C LEU A 126 -14.84 -2.67 9.88
N ALA A 127 -15.59 -1.69 9.36
CA ALA A 127 -15.07 -0.35 9.11
C ALA A 127 -14.62 0.31 10.41
N GLY A 128 -15.47 0.30 11.45
CA GLY A 128 -15.16 0.81 12.79
C GLY A 128 -13.94 0.14 13.44
N GLN A 129 -13.82 -1.19 13.34
CA GLN A 129 -12.63 -1.89 13.84
C GLN A 129 -11.35 -1.45 13.13
N SER A 130 -11.42 -1.33 11.80
CA SER A 130 -10.27 -0.96 10.98
C SER A 130 -9.84 0.49 11.21
N ILE A 131 -10.79 1.42 11.39
CA ILE A 131 -10.44 2.83 11.64
C ILE A 131 -9.78 3.02 13.00
N ASN A 132 -10.26 2.32 14.04
CA ASN A 132 -9.63 2.36 15.36
C ASN A 132 -8.20 1.83 15.31
N GLN A 133 -7.97 0.73 14.57
CA GLN A 133 -6.63 0.21 14.34
C GLN A 133 -5.74 1.22 13.58
N ALA A 134 -6.29 1.96 12.61
CA ALA A 134 -5.56 2.98 11.87
C ALA A 134 -5.11 4.12 12.80
N MET A 135 -6.01 4.61 13.66
CA MET A 135 -5.72 5.64 14.66
C MET A 135 -4.57 5.22 15.59
N ASP A 136 -4.66 4.01 16.16
CA ASP A 136 -3.63 3.47 17.06
C ASP A 136 -2.23 3.41 16.40
N LEU A 137 -2.18 3.12 15.10
CA LEU A 137 -0.93 2.97 14.36
C LEU A 137 -0.33 4.32 13.91
N LEU A 138 -1.17 5.30 13.58
CA LEU A 138 -0.77 6.58 12.99
C LEU A 138 -0.50 7.68 14.03
N GLU A 139 -1.09 7.62 15.24
CA GLU A 139 -0.89 8.64 16.29
C GLU A 139 0.54 8.68 16.88
N LEU A 140 1.35 7.64 16.67
CA LEU A 140 2.61 7.42 17.38
C LEU A 140 3.88 7.85 16.62
N GLU A 141 3.76 8.54 15.49
CA GLU A 141 4.93 8.82 14.65
C GLU A 141 5.73 10.05 15.13
N ARG A 142 6.92 9.81 15.70
CA ARG A 142 7.92 10.86 15.95
C ARG A 142 8.73 11.07 14.67
N PRO A 143 8.81 12.30 14.12
CA PRO A 143 9.59 12.56 12.92
C PRO A 143 11.09 12.31 13.16
N GLY A 144 11.71 11.55 12.26
CA GLY A 144 13.17 11.43 12.13
C GLY A 144 13.79 12.69 11.52
N SER A 145 15.12 12.73 11.42
CA SER A 145 15.86 13.92 10.96
C SER A 145 16.13 13.96 9.46
N SER A 146 15.98 12.85 8.72
CA SER A 146 16.29 12.81 7.28
C SER A 146 15.16 13.41 6.43
N ALA A 147 15.47 13.80 5.19
CA ALA A 147 14.46 14.32 4.26
C ALA A 147 13.38 13.28 3.91
N LEU A 148 13.75 12.00 3.88
CA LEU A 148 12.82 10.89 3.69
C LEU A 148 11.88 10.78 4.91
N ASP A 149 12.43 10.82 6.13
CA ASP A 149 11.65 10.79 7.36
C ASP A 149 10.66 11.97 7.43
N GLN A 150 11.05 13.14 6.95
CA GLN A 150 10.18 14.32 6.92
C GLN A 150 9.01 14.15 5.93
N ARG A 151 9.26 13.57 4.75
CA ARG A 151 8.19 13.26 3.78
C ARG A 151 7.20 12.25 4.36
N HIS A 152 7.70 11.17 4.97
CA HIS A 152 6.83 10.17 5.61
C HIS A 152 6.08 10.75 6.80
N ALA A 153 6.71 11.60 7.62
CA ALA A 153 6.02 12.28 8.70
C ALA A 153 4.91 13.22 8.21
N ALA A 154 5.09 13.89 7.07
CA ALA A 154 4.04 14.70 6.46
C ALA A 154 2.88 13.84 5.95
N GLU A 155 3.18 12.74 5.26
CA GLU A 155 2.18 11.81 4.76
C GLU A 155 1.43 11.10 5.90
N SER A 156 2.13 10.73 6.96
CA SER A 156 1.53 10.13 8.16
C SER A 156 0.53 11.07 8.83
N LYS A 157 0.86 12.36 8.93
CA LYS A 157 -0.09 13.38 9.41
C LYS A 157 -1.31 13.51 8.50
N ASN A 158 -1.11 13.42 7.19
CA ASN A 158 -2.21 13.44 6.22
C ASN A 158 -3.14 12.22 6.43
N LEU A 159 -2.58 11.01 6.50
CA LEU A 159 -3.36 9.80 6.75
C LEU A 159 -4.05 9.82 8.11
N LEU A 160 -3.40 10.35 9.15
CA LEU A 160 -4.03 10.52 10.46
C LEU A 160 -5.21 11.49 10.40
N SER A 161 -5.06 12.62 9.71
CA SER A 161 -6.16 13.57 9.50
C SER A 161 -7.31 12.95 8.72
N GLN A 162 -7.01 12.11 7.72
CA GLN A 162 -8.04 11.36 6.99
C GLN A 162 -8.71 10.34 7.90
N ALA A 163 -7.94 9.62 8.72
CA ALA A 163 -8.48 8.63 9.65
C ALA A 163 -9.45 9.28 10.65
N GLN A 164 -9.07 10.43 11.21
CA GLN A 164 -9.94 11.24 12.09
C GLN A 164 -11.24 11.67 11.40
N GLY A 165 -11.17 12.09 10.13
CA GLY A 165 -12.35 12.39 9.34
C GLY A 165 -13.24 11.15 9.15
N TRP A 166 -12.64 10.00 8.90
CA TRP A 166 -13.33 8.74 8.67
C TRP A 166 -13.97 8.14 9.92
N VAL A 167 -13.43 8.39 11.12
CA VAL A 167 -14.12 8.05 12.38
C VAL A 167 -15.52 8.66 12.39
N LYS A 168 -15.58 9.98 12.14
CA LYS A 168 -16.84 10.70 12.09
C LYS A 168 -17.75 10.20 10.96
N THR A 169 -17.20 9.95 9.77
CA THR A 169 -17.99 9.41 8.65
C THR A 169 -18.59 8.04 8.99
N ILE A 170 -17.86 7.17 9.67
CA ILE A 170 -18.38 5.85 10.09
C ILE A 170 -19.51 6.02 11.09
N GLU A 171 -19.34 6.87 12.11
CA GLU A 171 -20.38 7.15 13.11
C GLU A 171 -21.65 7.68 12.45
N GLU A 172 -21.52 8.66 11.55
CA GLU A 172 -22.65 9.22 10.79
C GLU A 172 -23.34 8.15 9.93
N MET A 173 -22.58 7.29 9.26
CA MET A 173 -23.13 6.19 8.47
C MET A 173 -23.83 5.12 9.33
N GLU A 174 -23.29 4.78 10.51
CA GLU A 174 -23.93 3.84 11.43
C GLU A 174 -25.27 4.36 11.96
N ASP A 175 -25.35 5.66 12.24
CA ASP A 175 -26.58 6.35 12.64
C ASP A 175 -27.59 6.41 11.48
N ASP A 176 -27.15 6.83 10.29
CA ASP A 176 -28.00 6.91 9.09
C ASP A 176 -28.56 5.53 8.69
N PHE A 177 -27.76 4.47 8.84
CA PHE A 177 -28.15 3.09 8.53
C PHE A 177 -28.94 2.44 9.67
N GLN A 178 -29.00 3.07 10.85
CA GLN A 178 -29.60 2.54 12.08
C GLN A 178 -29.04 1.17 12.46
N CYS A 179 -27.71 1.07 12.59
CA CYS A 179 -27.01 -0.16 12.92
C CYS A 179 -26.94 -0.50 14.42
N GLN A 180 -27.90 -0.01 15.21
CA GLN A 180 -27.96 -0.12 16.67
C GLN A 180 -28.72 -1.37 17.14
#